data_AF-A0A9X5XEX0-F1
#
_entry.id   AF-A0A9X5XEX0-F1
#
_cell.length_a   1.000
_cell.length_b   1.000
_cell.length_c   1.000
_cell.angle_alpha   90.00
_cell.angle_beta   90.00
_cell.angle_gamma   90.00
#
_symmetry.space_group_name_H-M   'P 1'
#
loop_
_entity.id
_entity.type
_entity.pdbx_description
1 polymer ?
#
loop_
_entity_poly.entity_id
_entity_poly.type
_entity_poly.pdbx_seq_one_letter_code
_entity_poly.pdbx_strand_id
1 'polypeptide(L)'
;GGERALTQAVPVDRARIDVEWAALMGVRHPAAVAWTAPVRSPAEQMPPNTALAHAETAYRAAVRAAAEHAAHRTAAELLAAEAERTRRRARALHRHWIPRLQRELSAVELALEEAEHEEAVRRRWAASQVVR
;
A
#
# COMPACT_ATOMS: atom_id res chain seq x y z
N GLY A 1 20.83 -42.02 -18.46
CA GLY A 1 19.49 -42.64 -18.41
C GLY A 1 18.38 -41.71 -17.94
N GLY A 2 18.62 -40.71 -17.07
CA GLY A 2 17.56 -39.84 -16.53
C GLY A 2 17.37 -38.49 -17.22
N GLU A 3 18.43 -37.82 -17.66
CA GLU A 3 18.34 -36.48 -18.28
C GLU A 3 17.57 -36.46 -19.60
N ARG A 4 17.69 -37.52 -20.42
CA ARG A 4 16.86 -37.66 -21.63
C ARG A 4 15.37 -37.80 -21.29
N ALA A 5 15.05 -38.55 -20.24
CA ALA A 5 13.68 -38.72 -19.78
C ALA A 5 13.09 -37.41 -19.24
N LEU A 6 13.90 -36.58 -18.57
CA LEU A 6 13.50 -35.23 -18.16
C LEU A 6 13.25 -34.32 -19.38
N THR A 7 14.17 -34.30 -20.34
CA THR A 7 14.05 -33.47 -21.55
C THR A 7 12.81 -33.84 -22.36
N GLN A 8 12.51 -35.14 -22.48
CA GLN A 8 11.31 -35.65 -23.16
C GLN A 8 10.02 -35.38 -22.39
N ALA A 9 10.10 -35.23 -21.07
CA ALA A 9 8.95 -34.99 -20.22
C ALA A 9 8.58 -33.50 -20.10
N VAL A 10 9.35 -32.56 -20.66
CA VAL A 10 9.02 -31.13 -20.60
C VAL A 10 7.82 -30.84 -21.52
N PRO A 11 6.70 -30.29 -21.01
CA PRO A 11 5.59 -29.85 -21.85
C PRO A 11 6.03 -28.72 -22.80
N VAL A 12 5.47 -28.69 -24.01
CA VAL A 12 5.77 -27.63 -25.00
C VAL A 12 5.27 -26.27 -24.50
N ASP A 13 4.05 -26.25 -23.98
CA ASP A 13 3.48 -25.06 -23.34
C ASP A 13 3.99 -24.89 -21.92
N ARG A 14 4.25 -23.63 -21.54
CA ARG A 14 4.69 -23.27 -20.19
C ARG A 14 3.52 -22.83 -19.33
N ALA A 15 3.68 -23.00 -18.03
CA ALA A 15 2.77 -22.40 -17.07
C ALA A 15 2.81 -20.88 -17.17
N ARG A 16 1.65 -20.26 -17.03
CA ARG A 16 1.54 -18.81 -16.95
C ARG A 16 0.99 -18.39 -15.59
N ILE A 17 1.61 -17.36 -15.04
CA ILE A 17 1.18 -16.68 -13.82
C ILE A 17 0.88 -15.25 -14.23
N ASP A 18 -0.38 -14.85 -14.09
CA ASP A 18 -0.80 -13.46 -14.23
C ASP A 18 -1.09 -12.91 -12.83
N VAL A 19 -0.56 -11.72 -12.54
CA VAL A 19 -0.75 -11.05 -11.26
C VAL A 19 -1.80 -9.97 -11.45
N GLU A 20 -2.89 -10.09 -10.71
CA GLU A 20 -3.91 -9.06 -10.64
C GLU A 20 -3.52 -8.03 -9.59
N TRP A 21 -3.69 -6.76 -9.94
CA TRP A 21 -3.27 -5.65 -9.10
C TRP A 21 -4.48 -4.85 -8.63
N ALA A 22 -4.48 -4.47 -7.35
CA ALA A 22 -5.45 -3.55 -6.78
C ALA A 22 -4.75 -2.33 -6.18
N ALA A 23 -5.55 -1.36 -5.75
CA ALA A 23 -5.08 -0.20 -5.01
C ALA A 23 -5.84 -0.11 -3.68
N LEU A 24 -5.10 0.08 -2.58
CA LEU A 24 -5.67 0.29 -1.25
C LEU A 24 -4.85 1.37 -0.55
N MET A 25 -5.51 2.36 0.06
CA MET A 25 -4.84 3.51 0.69
C MET A 25 -3.85 4.23 -0.23
N GLY A 26 -4.13 4.28 -1.53
CA GLY A 26 -3.24 4.87 -2.55
C GLY A 26 -2.03 4.01 -2.94
N VAL A 27 -1.89 2.81 -2.38
CA VAL A 27 -0.80 1.87 -2.67
C VAL A 27 -1.26 0.80 -3.64
N ARG A 28 -0.59 0.71 -4.79
CA ARG A 28 -0.76 -0.38 -5.74
C ARG A 28 -0.07 -1.64 -5.21
N HIS A 29 -0.80 -2.74 -5.12
CA HIS A 29 -0.32 -4.00 -4.56
C HIS A 29 -0.93 -5.19 -5.31
N PRO A 30 -0.26 -6.36 -5.33
CA PRO A 30 -0.82 -7.57 -5.92
C PRO A 30 -2.00 -8.06 -5.06
N ALA A 31 -3.13 -8.33 -5.69
CA ALA A 31 -4.37 -8.71 -5.03
C ALA A 31 -4.68 -10.20 -5.18
N ALA A 32 -4.41 -10.74 -6.37
CA ALA A 32 -4.63 -12.14 -6.69
C ALA A 32 -3.62 -12.62 -7.73
N VAL A 33 -3.53 -13.94 -7.86
CA VAL A 33 -2.75 -14.61 -8.87
C VAL A 33 -3.67 -15.51 -9.68
N ALA A 34 -3.71 -15.29 -10.99
CA ALA A 34 -4.33 -16.20 -11.93
C ALA A 34 -3.28 -17.19 -12.44
N TRP A 35 -3.59 -18.47 -12.33
CA TRP A 35 -2.73 -19.56 -12.78
C TRP A 35 -3.32 -20.22 -14.03
N THR A 36 -2.53 -20.30 -15.09
CA THR A 36 -2.83 -21.14 -16.25
C THR A 36 -1.87 -22.31 -16.26
N ALA A 37 -2.42 -23.51 -16.04
CA ALA A 37 -1.64 -24.73 -16.07
C ALA A 37 -1.12 -24.98 -17.49
N PRO A 38 0.13 -25.46 -17.65
CA PRO A 38 0.62 -25.88 -18.95
C PRO A 38 -0.21 -27.06 -19.47
N VAL A 39 -0.76 -26.92 -20.67
CA VAL A 39 -1.57 -27.94 -21.33
C VAL A 39 -0.64 -28.81 -22.17
N ARG A 40 -0.74 -30.13 -22.03
CA ARG A 40 -0.11 -31.05 -22.99
C ARG A 40 -1.10 -31.33 -24.10
N SER A 41 -0.66 -31.18 -25.33
CA SER A 41 -1.40 -31.68 -26.50
C SER A 41 -1.48 -33.22 -26.45
N PRO A 42 -2.56 -33.85 -26.97
CA PRO A 42 -2.63 -35.31 -27.12
C PRO A 42 -1.51 -35.91 -27.97
N ALA A 43 -0.83 -35.09 -28.80
CA ALA A 43 0.32 -35.50 -29.60
C ALA A 43 1.66 -35.48 -28.81
N GLU A 44 1.70 -34.88 -27.62
CA GLU A 44 2.89 -34.84 -26.78
C GLU A 44 3.10 -36.16 -26.03
N GLN A 45 4.36 -36.58 -25.92
CA GLN A 45 4.71 -37.78 -25.16
C GLN A 45 4.36 -37.59 -23.67
N MET A 46 3.70 -38.59 -23.11
CA MET A 46 3.48 -38.67 -21.68
C MET A 46 4.80 -38.88 -20.93
N PRO A 47 4.89 -38.45 -19.66
CA PRO A 47 6.06 -38.72 -18.84
C PRO A 47 6.43 -40.22 -18.89
N PRO A 48 7.71 -40.55 -19.17
CA PRO A 48 8.13 -41.93 -19.42
C PRO A 48 8.10 -42.82 -18.16
N ASN A 49 7.84 -42.25 -16.97
CA ASN A 49 7.59 -43.01 -15.75
C ASN A 49 6.65 -42.25 -14.79
N THR A 50 6.10 -42.99 -13.82
CA THR A 50 5.16 -42.47 -12.81
C THR A 50 5.81 -41.45 -11.87
N ALA A 51 7.10 -41.62 -11.55
CA ALA A 51 7.84 -40.67 -10.71
C ALA A 51 7.87 -39.26 -11.31
N LEU A 52 8.06 -39.15 -12.63
CA LEU A 52 8.05 -37.88 -13.35
C LEU A 52 6.65 -37.27 -13.42
N ALA A 53 5.59 -38.08 -13.57
CA ALA A 53 4.22 -37.60 -13.50
C ALA A 53 3.85 -37.05 -12.09
N HIS A 54 4.31 -37.72 -11.03
CA HIS A 54 4.15 -37.23 -9.65
C HIS A 54 4.96 -35.97 -9.40
N ALA A 55 6.22 -35.93 -9.85
CA ALA A 55 7.08 -34.76 -9.73
C ALA A 55 6.47 -33.55 -10.44
N GLU A 56 5.99 -33.71 -11.67
CA GLU A 56 5.32 -32.64 -12.42
C GLU A 56 4.10 -32.09 -11.65
N THR A 57 3.26 -32.97 -11.10
CA THR A 57 2.09 -32.57 -10.31
C THR A 57 2.51 -31.80 -9.04
N ALA A 58 3.52 -32.30 -8.32
CA ALA A 58 4.03 -31.67 -7.11
C ALA A 58 4.65 -30.29 -7.39
N TYR A 59 5.46 -30.16 -8.44
CA TYR A 59 6.07 -28.89 -8.83
C TYR A 59 5.02 -27.88 -9.29
N ARG A 60 3.98 -28.29 -10.02
CA ARG A 60 2.87 -27.40 -10.41
C ARG A 60 2.15 -26.86 -9.17
N ALA A 61 1.85 -27.71 -8.20
CA ALA A 61 1.24 -27.29 -6.95
C ALA A 61 2.15 -26.35 -6.15
N ALA A 62 3.44 -26.66 -6.06
CA ALA A 62 4.42 -25.85 -5.34
C ALA A 62 4.59 -24.46 -5.98
N VAL A 63 4.71 -24.36 -7.30
CA VAL A 63 4.84 -23.07 -8.01
C VAL A 63 3.59 -22.22 -7.83
N ARG A 64 2.40 -22.82 -7.93
CA ARG A 64 1.14 -22.09 -7.69
C ARG A 64 1.09 -21.53 -6.27
N ALA A 65 1.34 -22.36 -5.26
CA ALA A 65 1.33 -21.93 -3.87
C ALA A 65 2.40 -20.87 -3.58
N ALA A 66 3.59 -20.99 -4.20
CA ALA A 66 4.65 -20.01 -4.07
C ALA A 66 4.26 -18.65 -4.69
N ALA A 67 3.56 -18.65 -5.83
CA ALA A 67 3.08 -17.44 -6.47
C ALA A 67 2.01 -16.73 -5.63
N GLU A 68 1.02 -17.48 -5.12
CA GLU A 68 -0.01 -16.96 -4.21
C GLU A 68 0.62 -16.37 -2.93
N HIS A 69 1.56 -17.11 -2.32
CA HIS A 69 2.28 -16.64 -1.13
C HIS A 69 3.11 -15.38 -1.42
N ALA A 70 3.83 -15.33 -2.54
CA ALA A 70 4.63 -14.17 -2.93
C ALA A 70 3.74 -12.93 -3.12
N ALA A 71 2.60 -13.06 -3.79
CA ALA A 71 1.64 -11.97 -3.95
C ALA A 71 1.16 -11.44 -2.58
N HIS A 72 0.66 -12.32 -1.70
CA HIS A 72 0.17 -11.89 -0.39
C HIS A 72 1.27 -11.29 0.49
N ARG A 73 2.48 -11.86 0.48
CA ARG A 73 3.61 -11.33 1.24
C ARG A 73 4.01 -9.94 0.76
N THR A 74 4.14 -9.74 -0.56
CA THR A 74 4.46 -8.43 -1.13
C THR A 74 3.37 -7.40 -0.84
N ALA A 75 2.09 -7.80 -0.94
CA ALA A 75 0.99 -6.92 -0.56
C ALA A 75 1.05 -6.48 0.90
N ALA A 76 1.29 -7.44 1.82
CA ALA A 76 1.42 -7.16 3.24
C ALA A 76 2.59 -6.20 3.54
N GLU A 77 3.75 -6.42 2.93
CA GLU A 77 4.92 -5.55 3.08
C GLU A 77 4.64 -4.12 2.61
N LEU A 78 4.03 -3.96 1.43
CA LEU A 78 3.69 -2.64 0.87
C LEU A 78 2.66 -1.89 1.72
N LEU A 79 1.60 -2.58 2.16
CA LEU A 79 0.54 -1.97 2.97
C LEU A 79 1.03 -1.63 4.38
N ALA A 80 1.87 -2.48 4.99
CA ALA A 80 2.47 -2.19 6.28
C ALA A 80 3.36 -0.94 6.23
N ALA A 81 4.14 -0.78 5.15
CA ALA A 81 4.97 0.40 4.96
C ALA A 81 4.15 1.69 4.86
N GLU A 82 3.03 1.69 4.13
CA GLU A 82 2.17 2.88 4.04
C GLU A 82 1.37 3.13 5.32
N ALA A 83 0.92 2.07 6.00
CA ALA A 83 0.28 2.22 7.31
C ALA A 83 1.23 2.92 8.30
N GLU A 84 2.51 2.56 8.32
CA GLU A 84 3.48 3.21 9.20
C GLU A 84 3.78 4.67 8.78
N ARG A 85 3.85 4.96 7.47
CA ARG A 85 3.94 6.36 6.98
C ARG A 85 2.75 7.18 7.45
N THR A 86 1.54 6.64 7.30
CA THR A 86 0.30 7.30 7.73
C THR A 86 0.29 7.53 9.24
N ARG A 87 0.70 6.54 10.05
CA ARG A 87 0.85 6.70 11.50
C ARG A 87 1.84 7.79 11.87
N ARG A 88 3.00 7.85 11.21
CA ARG A 88 3.99 8.94 11.43
C ARG A 88 3.41 10.30 11.10
N ARG A 89 2.73 10.45 9.96
CA ARG A 89 2.07 11.72 9.57
C ARG A 89 1.00 12.12 10.60
N ALA A 90 0.14 11.19 11.00
CA ALA A 90 -0.88 11.45 12.02
C ALA A 90 -0.27 11.88 13.35
N ARG A 91 0.79 11.19 13.81
CA ARG A 91 1.52 11.57 15.04
C ARG A 91 2.11 12.96 14.93
N ALA A 92 2.73 13.32 13.81
CA ALA A 92 3.30 14.65 13.60
C ALA A 92 2.21 15.73 13.62
N LEU A 93 1.08 15.47 12.96
CA LEU A 93 -0.07 16.38 12.96
C LEU A 93 -0.58 16.63 14.38
N HIS A 94 -0.85 15.56 15.14
CA HIS A 94 -1.38 15.68 16.50
C HIS A 94 -0.40 16.28 17.50
N ARG A 95 0.88 15.92 17.42
CA ARG A 95 1.86 16.34 18.44
C ARG A 95 2.51 17.68 18.16
N HIS A 96 2.57 18.11 16.91
CA HIS A 96 3.35 19.28 16.52
C HIS A 96 2.50 20.32 15.80
N TRP A 97 1.84 19.93 14.70
CA TRP A 97 1.16 20.91 13.85
C TRP A 97 -0.09 21.48 14.50
N ILE A 98 -0.99 20.64 15.01
CA ILE A 98 -2.23 21.09 15.65
C ILE A 98 -1.91 22.02 16.85
N PRO A 99 -1.05 21.63 17.81
CA PRO A 99 -0.73 22.51 18.93
C PRO A 99 -0.04 23.81 18.51
N ARG A 100 0.80 23.78 17.46
CA ARG A 100 1.44 25.01 16.94
C ARG A 100 0.40 25.97 16.36
N LEU A 101 -0.49 25.46 15.51
CA LEU A 101 -1.53 26.26 14.88
C LEU A 101 -2.52 26.83 15.91
N GLN A 102 -2.83 26.06 16.97
CA GLN A 102 -3.64 26.56 18.07
C GLN A 102 -2.97 27.72 18.82
N ARG A 103 -1.66 27.62 19.10
CA ARG A 103 -0.93 28.73 19.73
C ARG A 103 -0.86 29.97 18.83
N GLU A 104 -0.63 29.77 17.54
CA GLU A 104 -0.63 30.87 16.56
C GLU A 104 -1.99 31.56 16.49
N LEU A 105 -3.08 30.78 16.50
CA LEU A 105 -4.44 31.32 16.54
C LEU A 105 -4.67 32.15 17.82
N SER A 106 -4.37 31.61 19.00
CA SER A 106 -4.57 32.34 20.25
C SER A 106 -3.73 33.61 20.35
N ALA A 107 -2.53 33.63 19.77
CA ALA A 107 -1.71 34.84 19.73
C ALA A 107 -2.33 35.93 18.85
N VAL A 108 -2.92 35.56 17.71
CA VAL A 108 -3.64 36.50 16.84
C VAL A 108 -4.92 37.00 17.51
N GLU A 109 -5.68 36.12 18.16
CA GLU A 109 -6.89 36.49 18.90
C GLU A 109 -6.57 37.53 19.99
N LEU A 110 -5.54 37.29 20.80
CA LEU A 110 -5.12 38.24 21.84
C LEU A 110 -4.72 39.61 21.27
N ALA A 111 -3.93 39.61 20.18
CA ALA A 111 -3.51 40.86 19.55
C ALA A 111 -4.70 41.67 19.00
N LEU A 112 -5.74 41.00 18.52
CA LEU A 112 -6.97 41.65 18.09
C LEU A 112 -7.74 42.24 19.27
N GLU A 113 -7.91 41.48 20.36
CA GLU A 113 -8.57 41.96 21.58
C GLU A 113 -7.86 43.21 22.16
N GLU A 114 -6.53 43.21 22.16
CA GLU A 114 -5.73 44.36 22.59
C GLU A 114 -5.95 45.58 21.69
N ALA A 115 -5.91 45.40 20.36
CA ALA A 115 -6.14 46.48 19.41
C ALA A 115 -7.55 47.08 19.52
N GLU A 116 -8.56 46.23 19.71
CA GLU A 116 -9.95 46.66 19.94
C GLU A 116 -10.09 47.43 21.25
N HIS A 117 -9.43 46.97 22.32
CA HIS A 117 -9.43 47.67 23.60
C HIS A 117 -8.80 49.06 23.49
N GLU A 118 -7.64 49.17 22.85
CA GLU A 118 -6.98 50.45 22.59
C GLU A 118 -7.87 51.40 21.79
N GLU A 119 -8.54 50.89 20.75
CA GLU A 119 -9.41 51.72 19.92
C GLU A 119 -10.64 52.20 20.70
N ALA A 120 -11.23 51.36 21.55
CA ALA A 120 -12.34 51.75 22.42
C ALA A 120 -11.93 52.85 23.42
N VAL A 121 -10.71 52.77 23.98
CA VAL A 121 -10.15 53.81 24.85
C VAL A 121 -9.95 55.12 24.08
N ARG A 122 -9.34 55.07 22.88
CA ARG A 122 -9.16 56.26 22.01
C ARG A 122 -10.49 56.94 21.69
N ARG A 123 -11.52 56.17 21.32
CA ARG A 123 -12.87 56.69 21.04
C ARG A 123 -13.50 57.36 22.28
N ARG A 124 -13.34 56.74 23.46
CA ARG A 124 -13.86 57.31 24.72
C ARG A 124 -13.21 58.64 25.07
N TRP A 125 -11.89 58.76 24.90
CA TRP A 125 -11.18 60.02 25.16
C TRP A 125 -11.60 61.11 24.18
N ALA A 126 -11.68 60.81 22.88
CA ALA A 126 -12.17 61.76 21.89
C ALA A 126 -13.59 62.27 22.23
N ALA A 127 -14.50 61.38 22.62
CA ALA A 127 -15.85 61.77 23.06
C ALA A 127 -15.84 62.67 24.31
N SER A 128 -14.96 62.41 25.28
CA SER A 128 -14.82 63.26 26.47
C SER A 128 -14.22 64.65 26.21
N GLN A 129 -13.42 64.80 25.15
CA GLN A 129 -12.84 66.10 24.76
C GLN A 129 -13.81 66.98 23.97
N VAL A 130 -14.77 66.40 23.25
CA VAL A 130 -15.80 67.14 22.48
C VAL A 130 -16.90 67.73 23.37
N VAL A 131 -17.06 67.22 24.59
CA VAL A 131 -18.08 67.67 25.57
C VAL A 131 -17.56 68.83 26.46
N ARG A 132 -16.33 69.30 26.23
CA ARG A 132 -15.74 70.49 26.88
C ARG A 132 -15.75 71.68 25.93
#